data_AF-A0A3M1D422-F1
#
_entry.id   AF-A0A3M1D422-F1
#
_cell.length_a   1.000
_cell.length_b   1.000
_cell.length_c   1.000
_cell.angle_alpha   90.00
_cell.angle_beta   90.00
_cell.angle_gamma   90.00
#
_symmetry.space_group_name_H-M   'P 1'
#
loop_
_entity.id
_entity.type
_entity.pdbx_description
1 polymer ?
#
loop_
_entity_poly.entity_id
_entity_poly.type
_entity_poly.pdbx_seq_one_letter_code
_entity_poly.pdbx_strand_id
1 'polypeptide(L)'
;MEHFTPISALAGGALIGLAASMMLLFNGRIAGISGIYGGLLRPVAGDIGWRVAFVLGLLVGGGLLVLVAPELVAGSAHRSLVATAIAGVIVGFGTRMGNGCTSGHGVCGLTRFSRRSLVATLTFMTTGFLTASLITLLAGGSL
;
A
#
# COMPACT_ATOMS: atom_id res chain seq x y z
N MET A 1 -1.01 24.36 11.68
CA MET A 1 -0.73 23.73 12.99
C MET A 1 -0.87 22.24 12.77
N GLU A 2 0.23 21.50 12.72
CA GLU A 2 0.14 20.04 12.64
C GLU A 2 -0.41 19.52 13.97
N HIS A 3 -1.58 18.91 13.93
CA HIS A 3 -2.12 18.21 15.09
C HIS A 3 -1.32 16.92 15.25
N PHE A 4 -0.41 16.89 16.22
CA PHE A 4 0.22 15.66 16.66
C PHE A 4 -0.89 14.75 17.23
N THR A 5 -1.27 13.71 16.49
CA THR A 5 -2.32 12.77 16.87
C THR A 5 -1.75 11.39 17.21
N PRO A 6 -1.03 11.24 18.34
CA PRO A 6 -0.29 10.02 18.66
C PRO A 6 -1.21 8.82 18.86
N ILE A 7 -2.39 9.04 19.45
CA ILE A 7 -3.35 7.97 19.75
C ILE A 7 -3.93 7.39 18.46
N SER A 8 -4.34 8.21 17.50
CA SER A 8 -4.91 7.72 16.23
C SER A 8 -3.84 7.04 15.37
N ALA A 9 -2.61 7.57 15.35
CA ALA A 9 -1.49 6.95 14.65
C ALA A 9 -1.14 5.58 15.24
N LEU A 10 -1.09 5.46 16.58
CA LEU A 10 -0.86 4.20 17.26
C LEU A 10 -2.01 3.21 17.01
N ALA A 11 -3.26 3.66 17.07
CA ALA A 11 -4.43 2.82 16.82
C ALA A 11 -4.43 2.28 15.38
N GLY A 12 -4.17 3.14 14.38
CA GLY A 12 -4.05 2.72 12.98
C GLY A 12 -2.90 1.74 12.77
N GLY A 13 -1.73 2.00 13.35
CA GLY A 13 -0.58 1.09 13.30
C GLY A 13 -0.87 -0.27 13.94
N ALA A 14 -1.53 -0.27 15.10
CA ALA A 14 -1.95 -1.49 15.78
C ALA A 14 -2.94 -2.32 14.95
N LEU A 15 -3.92 -1.67 14.30
CA LEU A 15 -4.87 -2.33 13.41
C LEU A 15 -4.17 -2.96 12.19
N ILE A 16 -3.25 -2.24 11.55
CA ILE A 16 -2.47 -2.77 10.42
C ILE A 16 -1.60 -3.95 10.86
N GLY A 17 -0.93 -3.83 12.00
CA GLY A 17 -0.10 -4.90 12.58
C GLY A 17 -0.91 -6.14 12.93
N LEU A 18 -2.10 -5.95 13.53
CA LEU A 18 -3.03 -7.04 13.85
C LEU A 18 -3.52 -7.73 12.58
N ALA A 19 -3.94 -6.97 11.56
CA ALA A 19 -4.36 -7.53 10.27
C ALA A 19 -3.24 -8.34 9.58
N ALA A 20 -2.02 -7.81 9.55
CA ALA A 20 -0.86 -8.52 9.00
C ALA A 20 -0.52 -9.79 9.80
N SER A 21 -0.65 -9.75 11.13
CA SER A 21 -0.40 -10.89 12.01
C SER A 21 -1.47 -11.97 11.85
N MET A 22 -2.75 -11.60 11.77
CA MET A 22 -3.84 -12.53 11.48
C MET A 22 -3.62 -13.24 10.14
N MET A 23 -3.24 -12.49 9.10
CA MET A 23 -2.96 -13.10 7.80
C MET A 23 -1.79 -14.09 7.85
N LEU A 24 -0.76 -13.77 8.64
CA LEU A 24 0.35 -14.70 8.85
C LEU A 24 -0.07 -15.94 9.64
N LEU A 25 -0.86 -15.78 10.70
CA LEU A 25 -1.28 -16.87 11.58
C LEU A 25 -2.28 -17.82 10.92
N PHE A 26 -3.30 -17.28 10.23
CA PHE A 26 -4.37 -18.10 9.66
C PHE A 26 -4.05 -18.62 8.26
N ASN A 27 -3.35 -17.84 7.43
CA ASN A 27 -3.06 -18.23 6.05
C ASN A 27 -1.61 -18.66 5.84
N GLY A 28 -0.72 -18.50 6.83
CA GLY A 28 0.72 -18.78 6.70
C GLY A 28 1.43 -17.84 5.73
N ARG A 29 0.82 -16.69 5.40
CA ARG A 29 1.24 -15.84 4.28
C ARG A 29 1.48 -14.40 4.70
N ILE A 30 2.39 -13.76 3.97
CA ILE A 30 2.78 -12.37 4.20
C ILE A 30 1.87 -11.43 3.41
N ALA A 31 1.43 -10.33 4.05
CA ALA A 31 0.59 -9.30 3.44
C ALA A 31 1.37 -8.41 2.45
N GLY A 32 1.62 -8.92 1.25
CA GLY A 32 2.22 -8.19 0.14
C GLY A 32 1.22 -7.90 -0.98
N ILE A 33 0.60 -6.71 -1.01
CA ILE A 33 -0.53 -6.41 -1.91
C ILE A 33 -0.17 -6.64 -3.38
N SER A 34 0.98 -6.14 -3.85
CA SER A 34 1.42 -6.33 -5.24
C SER A 34 1.65 -7.81 -5.60
N GLY A 35 2.14 -8.61 -4.65
CA GLY A 35 2.32 -10.05 -4.83
C GLY A 35 1.00 -10.82 -4.81
N ILE A 36 0.05 -10.38 -3.97
CA ILE A 36 -1.30 -10.95 -3.87
C ILE A 36 -2.05 -10.72 -5.18
N TYR A 37 -2.15 -9.46 -5.60
CA TYR A 37 -2.78 -9.04 -6.85
C TYR A 37 -2.08 -9.65 -8.07
N GLY A 38 -0.75 -9.62 -8.13
CA GLY A 38 0.02 -10.20 -9.23
C GLY A 38 -0.15 -11.71 -9.37
N GLY A 39 -0.45 -12.44 -8.30
CA GLY A 39 -0.78 -13.87 -8.36
C GLY A 39 -2.20 -14.16 -8.83
N LEU A 40 -3.11 -13.18 -8.82
CA LEU A 40 -4.41 -13.30 -9.49
C LEU A 40 -4.29 -13.18 -11.02
N LEU A 41 -3.30 -12.40 -11.50
CA LEU A 41 -3.02 -12.26 -12.94
C LEU A 41 -2.39 -13.50 -13.57
N ARG A 42 -1.68 -14.31 -12.77
CA ARG A 42 -1.12 -15.61 -13.18
C ARG A 42 -1.52 -16.67 -12.16
N PRO A 43 -2.78 -17.12 -12.20
CA PRO A 43 -3.34 -17.97 -11.16
C PRO A 43 -2.68 -19.35 -11.14
N VAL A 44 -2.42 -19.84 -9.93
CA VAL A 44 -2.03 -21.23 -9.66
C VAL A 44 -3.22 -21.92 -9.01
N ALA A 45 -3.56 -23.13 -9.47
CA ALA A 45 -4.67 -23.90 -8.92
C ALA A 45 -4.51 -24.09 -7.40
N GLY A 46 -5.59 -23.84 -6.65
CA GLY A 46 -5.61 -23.90 -5.19
C GLY A 46 -5.16 -22.62 -4.45
N ASP A 47 -4.59 -21.62 -5.14
CA ASP A 47 -4.07 -20.39 -4.49
C ASP A 47 -4.98 -19.16 -4.67
N ILE A 48 -6.06 -19.27 -5.43
CA ILE A 48 -6.89 -18.13 -5.86
C ILE A 48 -7.82 -17.64 -4.75
N GLY A 49 -8.48 -18.57 -4.03
CA GLY A 49 -9.59 -18.23 -3.12
C GLY A 49 -9.22 -17.19 -2.05
N TRP A 50 -8.11 -17.39 -1.34
CA TRP A 50 -7.69 -16.44 -0.31
C TRP A 50 -7.20 -15.10 -0.88
N ARG A 51 -6.61 -15.10 -2.09
CA ARG A 51 -6.17 -13.87 -2.77
C ARG A 51 -7.36 -13.01 -3.17
N VAL A 52 -8.40 -13.65 -3.72
CA VAL A 52 -9.66 -12.98 -4.03
C VAL A 52 -10.31 -12.44 -2.76
N ALA A 53 -10.40 -13.25 -1.70
CA ALA A 53 -10.95 -12.81 -0.42
C ALA A 53 -10.18 -11.59 0.15
N PHE A 54 -8.85 -11.59 0.06
CA PHE A 54 -8.04 -10.45 0.50
C PHE A 54 -8.30 -9.19 -0.33
N VAL A 55 -8.31 -9.30 -1.67
CA VAL A 55 -8.53 -8.14 -2.56
C VAL A 55 -9.95 -7.60 -2.39
N LEU A 56 -10.96 -8.48 -2.30
CA LEU A 56 -12.33 -8.07 -2.01
C LEU A 56 -12.44 -7.40 -0.65
N GLY A 57 -11.80 -7.94 0.38
CA GLY A 57 -11.76 -7.31 1.71
C GLY A 57 -11.16 -5.90 1.67
N LEU A 58 -10.11 -5.69 0.89
CA LEU A 58 -9.49 -4.36 0.70
C LEU A 58 -10.43 -3.39 -0.02
N LEU A 59 -11.12 -3.84 -1.07
CA LEU A 59 -12.11 -3.03 -1.80
C LEU A 59 -13.33 -2.69 -0.94
N VAL A 60 -13.87 -3.68 -0.22
CA VAL A 60 -15.01 -3.50 0.69
C VAL A 60 -14.64 -2.58 1.85
N GLY A 61 -13.46 -2.74 2.44
CA GLY A 61 -12.98 -1.86 3.53
C GLY A 61 -12.86 -0.41 3.07
N GLY A 62 -12.28 -0.16 1.90
CA GLY A 62 -12.22 1.18 1.31
C GLY A 62 -13.60 1.73 0.96
N GLY A 63 -14.48 0.91 0.37
CA GLY A 63 -15.85 1.30 0.06
C GLY A 63 -16.68 1.63 1.30
N LEU A 64 -16.55 0.85 2.37
CA LEU A 64 -17.23 1.11 3.64
C LEU A 64 -16.76 2.43 4.27
N LEU A 65 -15.47 2.75 4.16
CA LEU A 65 -14.94 4.03 4.61
C LEU A 65 -15.61 5.21 3.90
N VAL A 66 -15.82 5.10 2.58
CA VAL A 66 -16.54 6.12 1.80
C VAL A 66 -17.99 6.30 2.28
N LEU A 67 -18.65 5.22 2.69
CA LEU A 67 -20.04 5.26 3.17
C LEU A 67 -20.17 5.84 4.57
N VAL A 68 -19.24 5.51 5.47
CA VAL A 68 -19.31 5.89 6.89
C VAL A 68 -18.70 7.27 7.15
N ALA A 69 -17.68 7.65 6.38
CA ALA A 69 -16.95 8.90 6.58
C ALA A 69 -16.51 9.51 5.22
N PRO A 70 -17.47 9.92 4.38
CA PRO A 70 -17.21 10.43 3.02
C PRO A 70 -16.28 11.65 3.00
N GLU A 71 -16.32 12.48 4.03
CA GLU A 71 -15.48 13.66 4.21
C GLU A 71 -13.98 13.34 4.26
N LEU A 72 -13.57 12.14 4.68
CA LEU A 72 -12.17 11.71 4.66
C LEU A 72 -11.67 11.40 3.24
N VAL A 73 -12.58 11.15 2.29
CA VAL A 73 -12.24 10.72 0.93
C VAL A 73 -12.51 11.82 -0.11
N ALA A 74 -13.37 12.78 0.20
CA ALA A 74 -13.83 13.85 -0.71
C ALA A 74 -12.70 14.69 -1.34
N GLY A 75 -11.54 14.83 -0.69
CA GLY A 75 -10.39 15.60 -1.21
C GLY A 75 -9.54 14.88 -2.27
N SER A 76 -9.77 13.59 -2.52
CA SER A 76 -8.90 12.76 -3.38
C SER A 76 -9.27 12.75 -4.88
N ALA A 77 -10.38 13.41 -5.25
CA ALA A 77 -11.03 13.24 -6.55
C ALA A 77 -10.50 14.13 -7.69
N HIS A 78 -9.64 15.13 -7.41
CA HIS A 78 -9.20 16.10 -8.41
C HIS A 78 -7.90 15.71 -9.14
N ARG A 79 -7.68 14.41 -9.41
CA ARG A 79 -6.51 13.92 -10.15
C ARG A 79 -6.91 13.41 -11.54
N SER A 80 -6.14 13.83 -12.55
CA SER A 80 -6.30 13.37 -13.92
C SER A 80 -6.27 11.84 -13.99
N LEU A 81 -7.32 11.23 -14.55
CA LEU A 81 -7.40 9.78 -14.75
C LEU A 81 -6.19 9.26 -15.53
N VAL A 82 -5.70 10.04 -16.50
CA VAL A 82 -4.52 9.71 -17.32
C VAL A 82 -3.27 9.67 -16.44
N ALA A 83 -3.07 10.66 -15.58
CA ALA A 83 -1.92 10.70 -14.66
C ALA A 83 -1.96 9.51 -13.68
N THR A 84 -3.14 9.20 -13.13
CA THR A 84 -3.33 8.06 -12.23
C THR A 84 -3.08 6.72 -12.93
N ALA A 85 -3.54 6.56 -14.17
CA ALA A 85 -3.29 5.36 -14.96
C ALA A 85 -1.79 5.16 -15.24
N ILE A 86 -1.09 6.21 -15.68
CA ILE A 86 0.36 6.19 -15.92
C ILE A 86 1.11 5.85 -14.63
N ALA A 87 0.76 6.52 -13.52
CA ALA A 87 1.35 6.23 -12.22
C ALA A 87 1.14 4.76 -11.80
N GLY A 88 -0.06 4.21 -12.02
CA GLY A 88 -0.38 2.81 -11.77
C GLY A 88 0.51 1.84 -12.55
N VAL A 89 0.76 2.10 -13.84
CA VAL A 89 1.66 1.27 -14.66
C VAL A 89 3.10 1.34 -14.14
N ILE A 90 3.61 2.54 -13.85
CA ILE A 90 4.98 2.74 -13.34
C ILE A 90 5.15 2.03 -11.99
N VAL A 91 4.21 2.21 -11.06
CA VAL A 91 4.23 1.55 -9.75
C VAL A 91 4.11 0.03 -9.90
N GLY A 92 3.22 -0.45 -10.78
CA GLY A 92 3.09 -1.88 -11.08
C GLY A 92 4.40 -2.50 -11.57
N PHE A 93 5.05 -1.84 -12.53
CA PHE A 93 6.36 -2.28 -13.05
C PHE A 93 7.45 -2.23 -11.96
N GLY A 94 7.54 -1.12 -11.21
CA GLY A 94 8.51 -0.95 -10.13
C GLY A 94 8.37 -2.00 -9.03
N THR A 95 7.15 -2.27 -8.57
CA THR A 95 6.90 -3.30 -7.54
C THR A 95 7.21 -4.71 -8.03
N ARG A 96 7.08 -4.98 -9.34
CA ARG A 96 7.48 -6.26 -9.93
C ARG A 96 9.00 -6.40 -9.95
N MET A 97 9.73 -5.37 -10.38
CA MET A 97 11.19 -5.37 -10.37
C MET A 97 11.76 -5.48 -8.96
N GLY A 98 11.17 -4.78 -8.00
CA GLY A 98 11.54 -4.86 -6.58
C GLY A 98 11.16 -6.19 -5.91
N ASN A 99 10.41 -7.06 -6.59
CA ASN A 99 9.84 -8.30 -6.06
C ASN A 99 9.03 -8.06 -4.76
N GLY A 100 8.30 -6.94 -4.72
CA GLY A 100 7.52 -6.53 -3.56
C GLY A 100 7.07 -5.08 -3.64
N CYS A 101 6.19 -4.71 -2.72
CA CYS A 101 5.71 -3.34 -2.52
C CYS A 101 6.02 -2.88 -1.10
N THR A 102 5.62 -1.66 -0.76
CA THR A 102 5.77 -1.06 0.58
C THR A 102 5.05 -1.86 1.66
N SER A 103 3.90 -2.49 1.38
CA SER A 103 3.22 -3.35 2.38
C SER A 103 4.05 -4.59 2.72
N GLY A 104 4.67 -5.21 1.71
CA GLY A 104 5.48 -6.42 1.87
C GLY A 104 6.85 -6.13 2.50
N HIS A 105 7.58 -5.15 1.98
CA HIS A 105 8.91 -4.80 2.48
C HIS A 105 8.87 -3.93 3.74
N GLY A 106 8.01 -2.91 3.78
CA GLY A 106 7.89 -1.99 4.89
C GLY A 106 7.21 -2.63 6.10
N VAL A 107 5.93 -2.97 5.98
CA VAL A 107 5.14 -3.47 7.13
C VAL A 107 5.62 -4.86 7.58
N CYS A 108 5.66 -5.83 6.67
CA CYS A 108 5.98 -7.21 7.04
C CYS A 108 7.48 -7.54 6.99
N GLY A 109 8.25 -6.87 6.13
CA GLY A 109 9.66 -7.18 5.89
C GLY A 109 10.59 -6.59 6.95
N LEU A 110 10.35 -5.35 7.37
CA LEU A 110 11.12 -4.70 8.44
C LEU A 110 10.88 -5.34 9.81
N THR A 111 9.63 -5.72 10.11
CA THR A 111 9.28 -6.41 11.36
C THR A 111 9.94 -7.79 11.49
N ARG A 112 10.36 -8.38 10.38
CA ARG A 112 11.15 -9.63 10.32
C ARG A 112 12.66 -9.40 10.26
N PHE A 113 13.13 -8.17 10.49
CA PHE A 113 14.54 -7.78 10.46
C PHE A 113 15.27 -8.14 9.14
N SER A 114 14.57 -8.10 8.01
CA SER A 114 15.16 -8.41 6.71
C SER A 114 16.01 -7.24 6.18
N ARG A 115 17.33 -7.44 6.06
CA ARG A 115 18.25 -6.45 5.46
C ARG A 115 17.84 -6.05 4.04
N ARG A 116 17.39 -7.02 3.23
CA ARG A 116 16.86 -6.76 1.88
C ARG A 116 15.67 -5.80 1.91
N SER A 117 14.74 -6.02 2.85
CA SER A 117 13.55 -5.18 2.98
C SER A 117 13.86 -3.80 3.53
N LEU A 118 14.88 -3.67 4.38
CA LEU A 118 15.39 -2.38 4.82
C LEU A 118 15.90 -1.56 3.64
N VAL A 119 16.79 -2.12 2.83
CA VAL A 119 17.32 -1.44 1.64
C VAL A 119 16.19 -1.07 0.68
N ALA A 120 15.28 -1.99 0.37
CA ALA A 120 14.16 -1.72 -0.53
C ALA A 120 13.25 -0.59 -0.01
N THR A 121 12.93 -0.61 1.29
CA THR A 121 12.06 0.42 1.90
C THR A 121 12.73 1.79 1.91
N LEU A 122 14.03 1.85 2.23
CA LEU A 122 14.81 3.09 2.15
C LEU A 122 14.82 3.63 0.72
N THR A 123 15.07 2.79 -0.29
CA THR A 123 15.05 3.22 -1.69
C THR A 123 13.66 3.74 -2.11
N PHE A 124 12.58 3.04 -1.79
CA PHE A 124 11.23 3.50 -2.16
C PHE A 124 10.87 4.82 -1.49
N MET A 125 11.20 4.98 -0.20
CA MET A 125 10.90 6.21 0.53
C MET A 125 11.77 7.37 0.08
N THR A 126 13.06 7.17 -0.18
CA THR A 126 13.93 8.24 -0.68
C THR A 126 13.50 8.68 -2.07
N THR A 127 13.24 7.74 -2.99
CA THR A 127 12.75 8.09 -4.33
C THR A 127 11.39 8.78 -4.25
N GLY A 128 10.45 8.28 -3.45
CA GLY A 128 9.14 8.90 -3.27
C GLY A 128 9.23 10.33 -2.72
N PHE A 129 10.07 10.54 -1.69
CA PHE A 129 10.33 11.86 -1.12
C PHE A 129 10.94 12.82 -2.16
N LEU A 130 11.96 12.38 -2.90
CA LEU A 130 12.59 13.18 -3.94
C LEU A 130 11.62 13.53 -5.08
N THR A 131 10.85 12.55 -5.56
CA THR A 131 9.84 12.76 -6.61
C THR A 131 8.75 13.72 -6.14
N ALA A 132 8.22 13.54 -4.92
CA ALA A 132 7.21 14.44 -4.36
C ALA A 132 7.75 15.87 -4.20
N SER A 133 8.98 16.01 -3.70
CA SER A 133 9.64 17.32 -3.51
C SER A 133 9.89 18.01 -4.85
N LEU A 134 10.38 17.27 -5.85
CA LEU A 134 10.65 17.79 -7.18
C LEU A 134 9.36 18.21 -7.90
N ILE A 135 8.31 17.38 -7.84
CA ILE A 135 7.00 17.73 -8.42
C ILE A 135 6.45 18.97 -7.73
N THR A 136 6.53 19.05 -6.40
CA THR A 136 6.08 20.24 -5.65
C THR A 136 6.86 21.49 -6.07
N LEU A 137 8.18 21.37 -6.26
CA LEU A 137 9.04 22.47 -6.70
C LEU A 137 8.72 22.93 -8.14
N LEU A 138 8.49 21.99 -9.05
CA LEU A 138 8.27 22.28 -10.48
C LEU A 138 6.83 22.70 -10.79
N ALA A 139 5.85 22.08 -10.13
CA ALA A 139 4.42 22.28 -10.40
C ALA A 139 3.72 23.17 -9.35
N GLY A 140 4.49 23.80 -8.45
CA GLY A 140 3.95 24.73 -7.45
C GLY A 140 3.08 24.10 -6.36
N GLY A 141 3.16 22.77 -6.17
CA GLY A 141 2.43 22.04 -5.14
C GLY A 141 1.01 21.61 -5.49
N SER A 142 0.54 21.79 -6.73
CA SER A 142 -0.81 21.36 -7.16
C SER A 142 -0.76 20.26 -8.23
N LEU A 143 -0.93 19.00 -7.79
CA LEU A 143 -1.39 17.85 -8.60
C LEU A 143 -2.43 17.04 -7.82
#